data_AF-Q8HZD5-F1
#
_entry.id   AF-Q8HZD5-F1
#
_cell.length_a   1.000
_cell.length_b   1.000
_cell.length_c   1.000
_cell.angle_alpha   90.00
_cell.angle_beta   90.00
_cell.angle_gamma   90.00
#
_symmetry.space_group_name_H-M   'P 1'
#
loop_
_entity.id
_entity.type
_entity.pdbx_description
1 polymer ?
#
loop_
_entity_poly.entity_id
_entity_poly.type
_entity_poly.pdbx_seq_one_letter_code
_entity_poly.pdbx_strand_id
1 'polypeptide(L)'
;LSLFSFLLVAGATVLFCLLHFGVIGPQKDELPKDLSLISPLALAVRSSSRIPSDKPVAHVVANPQAEGQLQWLNRRANALLANGVELRDNQLVVPSEGLYLVYSQVLFKGQGCPSTFMLLTHSISRIAVSYQAKVNLLSAIKSPCQRETPQGAKT
;
A
#
# COMPACT_ATOMS: atom_id res chain seq x y z
N LEU A 1 21.65 13.31 52.04
CA LEU A 1 20.32 13.43 51.37
C LEU A 1 19.25 13.32 52.44
N SER A 2 18.39 14.32 52.60
CA SER A 2 17.30 14.30 53.59
C SER A 2 16.15 13.43 53.11
N LEU A 3 15.48 12.71 54.03
CA LEU A 3 14.27 11.93 53.77
C LEU A 3 13.19 12.75 53.04
N PHE A 4 13.11 14.04 53.35
CA PHE A 4 12.22 14.99 52.68
C PHE A 4 12.54 15.16 51.19
N SER A 5 13.82 15.20 50.82
CA SER A 5 14.24 15.34 49.43
C SER A 5 13.91 14.08 48.62
N PHE A 6 14.03 12.90 49.22
CA PHE A 6 13.63 11.64 48.58
C PHE A 6 12.12 11.57 48.34
N LEU A 7 11.30 11.96 49.32
CA LEU A 7 9.84 11.96 49.20
C LEU A 7 9.36 12.95 48.14
N LEU A 8 9.99 14.13 48.04
CA LEU A 8 9.68 15.12 47.00
C LEU A 8 9.97 14.58 45.59
N VAL A 9 11.13 13.96 45.40
CA VAL A 9 11.52 13.40 44.09
C VAL A 9 10.62 12.22 43.72
N ALA A 10 10.32 11.33 44.66
CA ALA A 10 9.41 10.20 44.43
C ALA A 10 7.98 10.67 44.13
N GLY A 11 7.49 11.70 44.82
CA GLY A 11 6.18 12.29 44.55
C GLY A 11 6.12 12.93 43.16
N ALA A 12 7.16 13.68 42.77
CA ALA A 12 7.23 14.32 41.46
C ALA A 12 7.32 13.31 40.31
N THR A 13 8.07 12.22 40.46
CA THR A 13 8.16 11.17 39.44
C THR A 13 6.86 10.40 39.30
N VAL A 14 6.18 10.08 40.40
CA VAL A 14 4.86 9.43 40.36
C VAL A 14 3.83 10.35 39.69
N LEU A 15 3.79 11.63 40.05
CA LEU A 15 2.89 12.59 39.41
C LEU A 15 3.18 12.71 37.91
N PHE A 16 4.45 12.82 37.51
CA PHE A 16 4.84 12.88 36.10
C PHE A 16 4.44 11.60 35.34
N CYS A 17 4.60 10.42 35.93
CA CYS A 17 4.13 9.17 35.34
C CYS A 17 2.61 9.15 35.19
N LEU A 18 1.86 9.58 36.20
CA LEU A 18 0.40 9.64 36.14
C LEU A 18 -0.11 10.64 35.09
N LEU A 19 0.62 11.75 34.87
CA LEU A 19 0.36 12.70 33.79
C LEU A 19 0.68 12.09 32.42
N HIS A 20 1.84 11.43 32.27
CA HIS A 20 2.29 10.84 31.01
C HIS A 20 1.40 9.67 30.55
N PHE A 21 0.93 8.84 31.48
CA PHE A 21 0.00 7.75 31.20
C PHE A 21 -1.47 8.19 31.21
N GLY A 22 -1.75 9.50 31.32
CA GLY A 22 -3.09 10.07 31.15
C GLY A 22 -4.09 9.73 32.25
N VAL A 23 -3.63 9.35 33.44
CA VAL A 23 -4.49 8.92 34.57
C VAL A 23 -5.05 10.13 35.34
N ILE A 24 -4.32 11.25 35.39
CA ILE A 24 -4.73 12.48 36.10
C ILE A 24 -4.54 13.70 35.19
N GLY A 25 -5.47 13.90 34.27
CA GLY A 25 -5.54 15.08 33.41
C GLY A 25 -6.89 15.07 32.71
N PRO A 26 -7.36 16.16 32.08
CA PRO A 26 -8.53 16.06 31.21
C PRO A 26 -8.20 14.96 30.21
N GLN A 27 -8.92 13.84 30.28
CA GLN A 27 -8.85 12.77 29.31
C GLN A 27 -9.09 13.46 27.97
N LYS A 28 -8.05 13.66 27.18
CA LYS A 28 -8.19 14.05 25.78
C LYS A 28 -8.72 12.82 25.04
N ASP A 29 -9.94 12.43 25.36
CA ASP A 29 -10.89 11.97 24.37
C ASP A 29 -11.29 13.19 23.54
N GLU A 30 -10.31 13.83 22.90
CA GLU A 30 -10.58 14.55 21.66
C GLU A 30 -10.60 13.51 20.54
N LEU A 31 -11.55 12.56 20.64
CA LEU A 31 -12.31 12.22 19.45
C LEU A 31 -12.97 13.54 19.05
N PRO A 32 -12.62 14.15 17.91
CA PRO A 32 -13.24 15.41 17.54
C PRO A 32 -14.75 15.17 17.51
N LYS A 33 -15.49 15.85 18.40
CA LYS A 33 -16.95 15.98 18.36
C LYS A 33 -17.37 16.87 17.18
N ASP A 34 -16.71 16.68 16.05
CA ASP A 34 -17.09 17.21 14.75
C ASP A 34 -17.30 16.05 13.78
N LEU A 35 -18.10 15.08 14.24
CA LEU A 35 -18.79 14.09 13.43
C LEU A 35 -19.87 14.72 12.53
N SER A 36 -19.90 16.06 12.39
CA SER A 36 -20.80 16.77 11.48
C SER A 36 -20.27 16.83 10.04
N LEU A 37 -18.98 16.54 9.82
CA LEU A 37 -18.38 16.49 8.48
C LEU A 37 -17.94 15.08 8.10
N ILE A 38 -18.81 14.08 8.29
CA ILE A 38 -18.70 12.89 7.43
C ILE A 38 -18.96 13.41 6.03
N SER A 39 -17.89 13.61 5.26
CA SER A 39 -17.98 13.95 3.83
C SER A 39 -19.07 13.07 3.21
N PRO A 40 -19.98 13.61 2.39
CA PRO A 40 -21.00 12.82 1.71
C PRO A 40 -20.40 11.57 1.05
N LEU A 41 -19.14 11.65 0.60
CA LEU A 41 -18.36 10.50 0.13
C LEU A 41 -18.11 9.44 1.20
N ALA A 42 -17.64 9.81 2.39
CA ALA A 42 -17.36 8.85 3.46
C ALA A 42 -18.64 8.13 3.94
N LEU A 43 -19.77 8.85 3.98
CA LEU A 43 -21.08 8.27 4.31
C LEU A 43 -21.60 7.37 3.18
N ALA A 44 -21.46 7.78 1.92
CA ALA A 44 -21.79 6.97 0.75
C ALA A 44 -20.91 5.71 0.62
N VAL A 45 -19.63 5.79 0.96
CA VAL A 45 -18.72 4.64 0.99
C VAL A 45 -19.16 3.64 2.06
N ARG A 46 -19.57 4.13 3.24
CA ARG A 46 -20.02 3.28 4.36
C ARG A 46 -21.41 2.67 4.15
N SER A 47 -22.30 3.33 3.41
CA SER A 47 -23.59 2.75 3.01
C SER A 47 -23.44 1.76 1.85
N SER A 48 -22.56 2.06 0.88
CA SER A 48 -22.24 1.16 -0.24
C SER A 48 -21.56 -0.14 0.20
N SER A 49 -20.85 -0.18 1.34
CA SER A 49 -20.19 -1.39 1.83
C SER A 49 -21.13 -2.42 2.47
N ARG A 50 -22.39 -2.04 2.73
CA ARG A 50 -23.42 -2.93 3.33
C ARG A 50 -24.29 -3.64 2.29
N ILE A 51 -24.19 -3.25 1.02
CA ILE A 51 -24.90 -3.87 -0.10
C ILE A 51 -23.86 -4.67 -0.89
N PRO A 52 -24.14 -5.92 -1.29
CA PRO A 52 -23.33 -6.61 -2.30
C PRO A 52 -23.16 -5.67 -3.50
N SER A 53 -21.94 -5.18 -3.70
CA SER A 53 -21.68 -4.19 -4.72
C SER A 53 -21.47 -4.91 -6.05
N ASP A 54 -22.38 -4.68 -7.00
CA ASP A 54 -22.27 -5.19 -8.38
C ASP A 54 -21.18 -4.48 -9.21
N LYS A 55 -20.35 -3.64 -8.56
CA LYS A 55 -19.21 -2.98 -9.21
C LYS A 55 -18.21 -4.03 -9.73
N PRO A 56 -17.77 -3.94 -10.99
CA PRO A 56 -16.69 -4.77 -11.52
C PRO A 56 -15.44 -4.67 -10.65
N VAL A 57 -14.87 -5.80 -10.25
CA VAL A 57 -13.72 -5.84 -9.34
C VAL A 57 -12.76 -6.97 -9.69
N ALA A 58 -11.47 -6.65 -9.59
CA ALA A 58 -10.39 -7.63 -9.65
C ALA A 58 -9.28 -7.28 -8.65
N HIS A 59 -8.79 -8.31 -7.96
CA HIS A 59 -7.56 -8.33 -7.21
C HIS A 59 -6.89 -9.67 -7.51
N VAL A 60 -5.86 -9.65 -8.35
CA VAL A 60 -5.14 -10.86 -8.75
C VAL A 60 -3.75 -10.87 -8.14
N VAL A 61 -3.23 -12.06 -7.88
CA VAL A 61 -1.92 -12.26 -7.24
C VAL A 61 -1.01 -13.08 -8.15
N ALA A 62 0.30 -12.94 -7.99
CA ALA A 62 1.26 -13.72 -8.78
C ALA A 62 1.16 -15.22 -8.46
N ASN A 63 1.36 -16.08 -9.46
CA ASN A 63 1.52 -17.51 -9.29
C ASN A 63 2.90 -17.81 -8.70
N PRO A 64 3.00 -18.31 -7.46
CA PRO A 64 4.29 -18.58 -6.83
C PRO A 64 5.05 -19.75 -7.47
N GLN A 65 4.37 -20.60 -8.26
CA GLN A 65 4.98 -21.73 -8.95
C GLN A 65 5.50 -21.36 -10.36
N ALA A 66 5.19 -20.16 -10.85
CA ALA A 66 5.60 -19.71 -12.17
C ALA A 66 6.94 -18.96 -12.09
N GLU A 67 8.03 -19.70 -11.89
CA GLU A 67 9.36 -19.10 -11.80
C GLU A 67 9.76 -18.41 -13.12
N GLY A 68 10.42 -17.25 -13.02
CA GLY A 68 10.90 -16.49 -14.18
C GLY A 68 9.82 -15.73 -14.97
N GLN A 69 8.55 -15.85 -14.60
CA GLN A 69 7.44 -15.19 -15.30
C GLN A 69 6.36 -14.67 -14.34
N LEU A 70 5.67 -13.60 -14.74
CA LEU A 70 4.54 -13.08 -13.97
C LEU A 70 3.24 -13.64 -14.53
N GLN A 71 2.67 -14.63 -13.87
CA GLN A 71 1.33 -15.16 -14.17
C GLN A 71 0.34 -14.76 -13.07
N TRP A 72 -0.73 -14.08 -13.43
CA TRP A 72 -1.79 -13.68 -12.50
C TRP A 72 -2.75 -14.84 -12.19
N LEU A 73 -3.18 -14.92 -10.93
CA LEU A 73 -4.18 -15.86 -10.44
C LEU A 73 -5.29 -15.11 -9.69
N ASN A 74 -6.51 -15.59 -9.85
CA ASN A 74 -7.70 -15.12 -9.15
C ASN A 74 -8.30 -16.16 -8.18
N ARG A 75 -7.91 -17.44 -8.29
CA ARG A 75 -8.39 -18.53 -7.42
C ARG A 75 -7.46 -18.75 -6.23
N ARG A 76 -7.33 -17.72 -5.39
CA ARG A 76 -6.54 -17.73 -4.15
C ARG A 76 -7.32 -17.01 -3.05
N ALA A 77 -7.02 -17.32 -1.79
CA ALA A 77 -7.60 -16.58 -0.67
C ALA A 77 -7.26 -15.08 -0.81
N ASN A 78 -8.24 -14.22 -0.55
CA ASN A 78 -8.15 -12.76 -0.70
C ASN A 78 -7.90 -12.25 -2.13
N ALA A 79 -7.95 -13.12 -3.14
CA ALA A 79 -8.03 -12.71 -4.54
C ALA A 79 -9.50 -12.53 -4.95
N LEU A 80 -9.75 -11.60 -5.86
CA LEU A 80 -11.08 -11.24 -6.34
C LEU A 80 -11.07 -11.22 -7.87
N LEU A 81 -12.12 -11.80 -8.47
CA LEU A 81 -12.46 -11.60 -9.87
C LEU A 81 -13.96 -11.80 -9.98
N ALA A 82 -14.71 -10.71 -10.08
CA ALA A 82 -16.16 -10.75 -10.00
C ALA A 82 -16.80 -9.64 -10.85
N ASN A 83 -18.12 -9.75 -11.00
CA ASN A 83 -18.98 -8.75 -11.63
C ASN A 83 -18.52 -8.38 -13.06
N GLY A 84 -18.23 -9.40 -13.86
CA GLY A 84 -17.92 -9.27 -15.28
C GLY A 84 -16.45 -8.99 -15.62
N VAL A 85 -15.57 -8.68 -14.66
CA VAL A 85 -14.13 -8.59 -14.95
C VAL A 85 -13.60 -9.98 -15.26
N GLU A 86 -12.82 -10.09 -16.33
CA GLU A 86 -12.23 -11.37 -16.75
C GLU A 86 -10.71 -11.30 -16.72
N LEU A 87 -10.07 -12.43 -16.46
CA LEU A 87 -8.63 -12.61 -16.60
C LEU A 87 -8.39 -13.49 -17.83
N ARG A 88 -7.98 -12.89 -18.94
CA ARG A 88 -7.70 -13.59 -20.21
C ARG A 88 -6.28 -13.27 -20.65
N ASP A 89 -5.52 -14.28 -21.03
CA ASP A 89 -4.14 -14.13 -21.52
C ASP A 89 -3.26 -13.22 -20.64
N ASN A 90 -3.37 -13.42 -19.31
CA ASN A 90 -2.66 -12.65 -18.28
C ASN A 90 -3.02 -11.14 -18.24
N GLN A 91 -4.20 -10.76 -18.74
CA GLN A 91 -4.71 -9.39 -18.79
C GLN A 91 -6.09 -9.30 -18.14
N LEU A 92 -6.37 -8.17 -17.48
CA LEU A 92 -7.71 -7.89 -16.96
C LEU A 92 -8.56 -7.21 -18.05
N VAL A 93 -9.68 -7.82 -18.38
CA VAL A 93 -10.65 -7.31 -19.36
C VAL A 93 -11.76 -6.60 -18.60
N VAL A 94 -11.93 -5.32 -18.92
CA VAL A 94 -12.95 -4.45 -18.31
C VAL A 94 -14.31 -4.70 -19.00
N PRO A 95 -15.40 -4.96 -18.25
CA PRO A 95 -16.68 -5.36 -18.85
C PRO A 95 -17.51 -4.20 -19.39
N SER A 96 -17.30 -2.98 -18.90
CA SER A 96 -18.12 -1.81 -19.24
C SER A 96 -17.34 -0.50 -19.12
N GLU A 97 -17.78 0.53 -19.83
CA GLU A 97 -17.20 1.86 -19.74
C GLU A 97 -17.39 2.47 -18.34
N GLY A 98 -16.42 3.27 -17.89
CA GLY A 98 -16.49 3.94 -16.60
C GLY A 98 -15.13 4.33 -16.03
N LEU A 99 -15.15 4.86 -14.81
CA LEU A 99 -13.94 5.18 -14.04
C LEU A 99 -13.52 3.98 -13.20
N TYR A 100 -12.26 3.59 -13.34
CA TYR A 100 -11.69 2.45 -12.64
C TYR A 100 -10.46 2.89 -11.83
N LEU A 101 -10.39 2.48 -10.57
CA LEU A 101 -9.16 2.55 -9.80
C LEU A 101 -8.27 1.37 -10.22
N VAL A 102 -7.10 1.68 -10.79
CA VAL A 102 -6.13 0.67 -11.22
C VAL A 102 -4.86 0.81 -10.39
N TYR A 103 -4.43 -0.29 -9.81
CA TYR A 103 -3.21 -0.36 -9.01
C TYR A 103 -2.48 -1.69 -9.26
N SER A 104 -1.18 -1.71 -9.01
CA SER A 104 -0.36 -2.91 -9.07
C SER A 104 0.87 -2.72 -8.17
N GLN A 105 1.32 -3.80 -7.56
CA GLN A 105 2.56 -3.84 -6.80
C GLN A 105 3.39 -5.04 -7.25
N VAL A 106 4.68 -4.81 -7.45
CA VAL A 106 5.67 -5.87 -7.69
C VAL A 106 6.81 -5.73 -6.69
N LEU A 107 7.36 -6.87 -6.28
CA LEU A 107 8.55 -6.94 -5.44
C LEU A 107 9.64 -7.67 -6.21
N PHE A 108 10.73 -6.95 -6.49
CA PHE A 108 11.93 -7.54 -7.09
C PHE A 108 12.91 -7.94 -5.99
N LYS A 109 13.59 -9.07 -6.19
CA LYS A 109 14.66 -9.57 -5.32
C LYS A 109 15.82 -10.04 -6.18
N GLY A 110 17.05 -9.80 -5.71
CA GLY A 110 18.28 -10.31 -6.30
C GLY A 110 19.33 -10.52 -5.21
N GLN A 111 20.41 -11.25 -5.53
CA GLN A 111 21.56 -11.43 -4.65
C GLN A 111 22.78 -10.76 -5.29
N GLY A 112 23.41 -9.83 -4.57
CA GLY A 112 24.51 -9.02 -5.10
C GLY A 112 24.08 -8.08 -6.22
N CYS A 113 25.06 -7.45 -6.85
CA CYS A 113 24.86 -6.61 -8.02
C CYS A 113 25.72 -7.12 -9.18
N PRO A 114 25.13 -7.35 -10.37
CA PRO A 114 25.92 -7.69 -11.54
C PRO A 114 26.80 -6.50 -11.93
N SER A 115 27.93 -6.78 -12.59
CA SER A 115 28.80 -5.74 -13.14
C SER A 115 28.11 -4.89 -14.23
N THR A 116 27.07 -5.44 -14.84
CA THR A 116 26.21 -4.75 -15.81
C THR A 116 25.16 -3.89 -15.12
N PHE A 117 24.96 -2.67 -15.63
CA PHE A 117 23.87 -1.80 -15.17
C PHE A 117 22.50 -2.46 -15.39
N MET A 118 21.67 -2.48 -14.35
CA MET A 118 20.36 -3.13 -14.36
C MET A 118 19.25 -2.14 -14.01
N LEU A 119 18.21 -2.11 -14.82
CA LEU A 119 16.98 -1.37 -14.58
C LEU A 119 15.81 -2.34 -14.42
N LEU A 120 14.98 -2.08 -13.42
CA LEU A 120 13.74 -2.80 -13.15
C LEU A 120 12.58 -1.89 -13.50
N THR A 121 11.75 -2.31 -14.45
CA THR A 121 10.59 -1.54 -14.90
C THR A 121 9.31 -2.26 -14.53
N HIS A 122 8.34 -1.51 -14.01
CA HIS A 122 6.98 -1.97 -13.76
C HIS A 122 6.01 -1.01 -14.44
N SER A 123 5.16 -1.53 -15.33
CA SER A 123 4.21 -0.73 -16.08
C SER A 123 2.85 -1.39 -16.11
N ILE A 124 1.82 -0.57 -15.92
CA ILE A 124 0.42 -0.90 -16.19
C ILE A 124 0.06 -0.21 -17.50
N SER A 125 -0.42 -0.97 -18.46
CA SER A 125 -0.77 -0.45 -19.78
C SER A 125 -2.20 -0.82 -20.14
N ARG A 126 -2.81 0.02 -20.98
CA ARG A 126 -4.13 -0.16 -21.55
C ARG A 126 -4.00 -0.56 -23.01
N ILE A 127 -4.83 -1.51 -23.43
CA ILE A 127 -5.13 -1.78 -24.84
C ILE A 127 -6.61 -1.43 -25.03
N ALA A 128 -6.92 -0.54 -25.96
CA ALA A 128 -8.29 -0.10 -26.19
C ALA A 128 -8.90 -0.86 -27.37
N VAL A 129 -10.22 -1.10 -27.34
CA VAL A 129 -10.93 -1.74 -28.45
C VAL A 129 -10.82 -0.90 -29.73
N SER A 130 -10.89 0.43 -29.60
CA SER A 130 -10.76 1.38 -30.71
C SER A 130 -9.30 1.58 -31.19
N TYR A 131 -8.32 1.18 -30.38
CA TYR A 131 -6.90 1.37 -30.68
C TYR A 131 -6.07 0.25 -30.04
N GLN A 132 -5.70 -0.74 -30.86
CA GLN A 132 -5.07 -1.99 -30.41
C GLN A 132 -3.59 -1.85 -30.00
N ALA A 133 -3.04 -0.64 -29.93
CA ALA A 133 -1.70 -0.45 -29.39
C ALA A 133 -1.71 -0.36 -27.86
N LYS A 134 -0.62 -0.83 -27.25
CA LYS A 134 -0.40 -0.77 -25.81
C LYS A 134 0.04 0.64 -25.40
N VAL A 135 -0.73 1.28 -24.53
CA VAL A 135 -0.45 2.63 -24.00
C VAL A 135 -0.23 2.56 -22.49
N ASN A 136 0.88 3.11 -21.98
CA ASN A 136 1.17 3.10 -20.54
C ASN A 136 0.22 4.04 -19.78
N LEU A 137 -0.45 3.50 -18.75
CA LEU A 137 -1.24 4.29 -17.80
C LEU A 137 -0.38 4.72 -16.61
N LEU A 138 0.38 3.77 -16.06
CA LEU A 138 1.27 3.95 -14.92
C LEU A 138 2.59 3.25 -15.22
N SER A 139 3.71 3.88 -14.87
CA SER A 139 5.03 3.27 -15.06
C SER A 139 6.00 3.76 -14.00
N ALA A 140 6.87 2.88 -13.54
CA ALA A 140 7.94 3.19 -12.61
C ALA A 140 9.21 2.40 -12.98
N ILE A 141 10.37 2.99 -12.70
CA ILE A 141 11.68 2.39 -12.93
C ILE A 141 12.47 2.44 -11.63
N LYS A 142 13.20 1.36 -11.31
CA LYS A 142 14.19 1.33 -10.22
C LYS A 142 15.54 0.83 -10.74
N SER A 143 16.61 1.47 -10.25
CA SER A 143 17.99 1.02 -10.42
C SER A 143 18.50 0.47 -9.08
N PRO A 144 18.40 -0.84 -8.81
CA PRO A 144 18.77 -1.41 -7.52
C PRO A 144 20.29 -1.44 -7.28
N CYS A 145 21.08 -1.40 -8.36
CA CYS A 145 22.53 -1.47 -8.30
C CYS A 145 23.15 -0.13 -8.70
N GLN A 146 23.90 0.47 -7.77
CA GLN A 146 24.78 1.59 -8.09
C GLN A 146 26.07 1.02 -8.69
N ARG A 147 26.70 1.76 -9.62
CA ARG A 147 28.05 1.39 -10.08
C ARG A 147 28.98 1.44 -8.86
N GLU A 148 29.80 0.41 -8.68
CA GLU A 148 30.87 0.46 -7.69
C GLU A 148 31.75 1.68 -7.99
N THR A 149 31.88 2.60 -7.05
CA THR A 149 33.00 3.54 -7.03
C THR A 149 34.25 2.68 -6.79
N PRO A 150 35.28 2.75 -7.65
CA PRO A 150 36.49 1.96 -7.45
C PRO A 150 37.04 2.25 -6.04
N GLN A 151 37.24 1.19 -5.25
CA GLN A 151 37.95 1.25 -3.98
C GLN A 151 39.40 1.65 -4.27
N GLY A 152 39.67 2.96 -4.26
CA GLY A 152 40.98 3.47 -4.67
C GLY A 152 41.13 4.99 -4.69
N ALA A 153 40.45 5.72 -3.82
CA ALA A 153 40.84 7.09 -3.48
C ALA A 153 41.37 7.11 -2.03
N LYS A 154 42.59 6.59 -1.86
CA LYS A 154 43.39 6.89 -0.67
C LYS A 154 44.06 8.25 -0.93
N THR A 155 43.57 9.30 -0.30
CA THR A 155 44.34 10.52 -0.02
C THR A 155 45.25 10.29 1.16
#